data_AF-A0A6L2ZWQ3-F1
#
_entry.id   AF-A0A6L2ZWQ3-F1
#
_cell.length_a   1.000
_cell.length_b   1.000
_cell.length_c   1.000
_cell.angle_alpha   90.00
_cell.angle_beta   90.00
_cell.angle_gamma   90.00
#
_symmetry.space_group_name_H-M   'P 1'
#
loop_
_entity.id
_entity.type
_entity.pdbx_description
1 polymer ?
#
loop_
_entity_poly.entity_id
_entity_poly.type
_entity_poly.pdbx_seq_one_letter_code
_entity_poly.pdbx_strand_id
1 'polypeptide(L)' 'MNKKLRHQDRVLNYIKEFGSITSAECFTELGIIDLPKKICLLQDEGYVFKKEPITKKNRYGDSTTYKRYSLEIEAE' A
#
# COMPACT_ATOMS: atom_id res chain seq x y z
N MET A 1 11.69 -5.25 -25.20
CA MET A 1 11.70 -4.21 -24.13
C MET A 1 10.74 -4.69 -23.04
N ASN A 2 11.21 -4.97 -21.82
CA ASN A 2 10.31 -5.32 -20.72
C ASN A 2 9.51 -4.07 -20.32
N LYS A 3 8.18 -4.15 -20.47
CA LYS A 3 7.28 -3.06 -20.06
C LYS A 3 7.39 -2.88 -18.54
N LYS A 4 7.77 -1.68 -18.11
CA LYS A 4 7.81 -1.34 -16.68
C LYS A 4 6.37 -1.33 -16.14
N LEU A 5 6.10 -2.19 -15.16
CA LEU A 5 4.85 -2.17 -14.38
C LEU A 5 4.60 -0.79 -13.79
N ARG A 6 3.33 -0.36 -13.75
CA ARG A 6 2.97 0.91 -13.10
C ARG A 6 3.22 0.78 -11.60
N HIS A 7 3.37 1.91 -10.92
CA HIS A 7 3.62 1.91 -9.48
C HIS A 7 2.46 1.25 -8.70
N GLN A 8 1.22 1.50 -9.09
CA GLN A 8 0.06 0.86 -8.47
C GLN A 8 0.00 -0.66 -8.71
N ASP A 9 0.44 -1.15 -9.87
CA ASP A 9 0.49 -2.59 -10.16
C ASP A 9 1.50 -3.29 -9.25
N ARG A 10 2.66 -2.64 -8.99
CA ARG A 10 3.64 -3.17 -8.03
C ARG A 10 3.10 -3.21 -6.61
N VAL A 11 2.37 -2.17 -6.19
CA VAL A 11 1.72 -2.14 -4.87
C VAL A 11 0.70 -3.26 -4.76
N LEU A 12 -0.15 -3.45 -5.77
CA LEU A 12 -1.15 -4.51 -5.78
C LEU A 12 -0.50 -5.89 -5.70
N ASN A 13 0.53 -6.15 -6.52
CA ASN A 13 1.25 -7.42 -6.49
C ASN A 13 1.88 -7.69 -5.11
N TYR A 14 2.50 -6.69 -4.51
CA TYR A 14 3.05 -6.83 -3.16
C TYR A 14 1.96 -7.16 -2.12
N ILE A 15 0.80 -6.48 -2.18
CA ILE A 15 -0.33 -6.79 -1.29
C ILE A 15 -0.85 -8.20 -1.53
N LYS A 16 -0.91 -8.68 -2.78
CA LYS A 16 -1.33 -10.05 -3.08
C LYS A 16 -0.33 -11.11 -2.58
N GLU A 17 0.96 -10.80 -2.62
CA GLU A 17 2.03 -11.72 -2.18
C GLU A 17 2.21 -11.75 -0.66
N PHE A 18 2.21 -10.57 0.00
CA PHE A 18 2.53 -10.41 1.43
C PHE A 18 1.30 -10.10 2.30
N GLY A 19 0.12 -9.97 1.69
CA GLY A 19 -1.18 -9.77 2.35
C GLY A 19 -1.53 -8.32 2.70
N SER A 20 -0.54 -7.45 2.98
CA SER A 20 -0.80 -6.05 3.30
C SER A 20 0.43 -5.16 3.09
N ILE A 21 0.22 -3.85 3.10
CA ILE A 21 1.31 -2.87 3.03
C ILE A 21 0.96 -1.58 3.77
N THR A 22 1.98 -0.96 4.36
CA THR A 22 1.91 0.39 4.94
C THR A 22 2.68 1.37 4.08
N SER A 23 2.44 2.69 4.24
CA SER A 23 3.21 3.69 3.48
C SER A 23 4.72 3.61 3.75
N ALA A 24 5.12 3.19 4.95
CA ALA A 24 6.52 3.00 5.31
C ALA A 24 7.15 1.83 4.53
N GLU A 25 6.49 0.66 4.53
CA GLU A 25 6.94 -0.51 3.75
C GLU A 25 6.92 -0.23 2.25
N CYS A 26 5.91 0.50 1.75
CA CYS A 26 5.85 0.90 0.35
C CYS A 26 7.06 1.75 -0.07
N PHE A 27 7.52 2.62 0.82
CA PHE A 27 8.71 3.40 0.59
C PHE A 27 9.98 2.54 0.66
N THR A 28 10.14 1.70 1.69
CA THR A 28 11.37 0.91 1.89
C THR A 28 11.52 -0.26 0.91
N GLU A 29 10.44 -0.99 0.64
CA GLU A 29 10.48 -2.20 -0.19
C GLU A 29 10.30 -1.90 -1.68
N LEU A 30 9.46 -0.92 -2.03
CA LEU A 30 9.08 -0.65 -3.42
C LEU A 30 9.64 0.67 -3.97
N GLY A 31 10.20 1.54 -3.11
CA GLY A 31 10.69 2.86 -3.50
C GLY A 31 9.57 3.84 -3.90
N ILE A 32 8.36 3.65 -3.37
CA ILE A 32 7.17 4.46 -3.73
C ILE A 32 6.74 5.27 -2.51
N ILE A 33 6.83 6.61 -2.62
CA ILE A 33 6.56 7.53 -1.50
C ILE A 33 5.06 7.67 -1.21
N ASP A 34 4.24 7.69 -2.25
CA ASP A 34 2.84 8.09 -2.16
C ASP A 34 1.91 6.89 -2.40
N LEU A 35 1.90 5.98 -1.42
CA LEU A 35 0.99 4.83 -1.37
C LEU A 35 -0.50 5.24 -1.45
N PRO A 36 -1.00 6.26 -0.71
CA PRO A 36 -2.43 6.59 -0.71
C PRO A 36 -2.97 6.92 -2.11
N LYS A 37 -2.22 7.65 -2.94
CA LYS A 37 -2.62 7.91 -4.33
C LYS A 37 -2.71 6.64 -5.16
N LYS A 38 -1.88 5.62 -4.89
CA LYS A 38 -1.78 4.39 -5.67
C LYS A 38 -2.94 3.48 -5.31
N ILE A 39 -3.28 3.44 -4.03
CA ILE A 39 -4.54 2.84 -3.56
C ILE A 39 -5.73 3.54 -4.22
N CYS A 40 -5.79 4.87 -4.26
CA CYS A 40 -6.89 5.60 -4.92
C CYS A 40 -7.04 5.20 -6.39
N LEU A 41 -5.94 5.15 -7.16
CA LEU A 41 -5.96 4.72 -8.56
C LEU A 41 -6.48 3.28 -8.71
N LEU A 42 -6.11 2.37 -7.81
CA LEU A 42 -6.63 1.00 -7.82
C LEU A 42 -8.12 0.96 -7.42
N GLN A 43 -8.55 1.82 -6.51
CA GLN A 43 -9.98 1.95 -6.17
C GLN A 43 -10.79 2.44 -7.37
N ASP A 44 -10.25 3.38 -8.16
CA ASP A 44 -10.87 3.83 -9.42
C ASP A 44 -10.91 2.72 -10.49
N GLU A 45 -9.98 1.76 -10.42
CA GLU A 45 -9.94 0.55 -11.26
C GLU A 45 -10.85 -0.59 -10.75
N GLY A 46 -11.56 -0.40 -9.62
CA GLY A 46 -12.54 -1.36 -9.08
C GLY A 46 -12.06 -2.20 -7.90
N TYR A 47 -10.81 -2.03 -7.44
CA TYR A 47 -10.30 -2.77 -6.28
C TYR A 47 -10.80 -2.17 -4.96
N VAL A 48 -11.15 -3.02 -3.99
CA VAL A 48 -11.54 -2.57 -2.64
C VAL A 48 -10.44 -2.94 -1.63
N PHE A 49 -10.07 -1.99 -0.78
CA PHE A 49 -9.03 -2.16 0.23
C PHE A 49 -9.56 -1.90 1.63
N LYS A 50 -9.26 -2.82 2.55
CA LYS A 50 -9.42 -2.61 3.98
C LYS A 50 -8.32 -1.68 4.49
N LYS A 51 -8.68 -0.76 5.39
CA LYS A 51 -7.79 0.27 5.94
C LYS A 51 -7.74 0.14 7.47
N GLU A 52 -6.71 -0.48 8.00
CA GLU A 52 -6.54 -0.70 9.43
C GLU A 52 -5.57 0.32 10.03
N PRO A 53 -5.95 1.05 11.10
CA PRO A 53 -5.01 1.91 11.80
C PRO A 53 -4.04 1.06 12.63
N ILE A 54 -2.74 1.28 12.45
CA ILE A 54 -1.70 0.70 13.30
C ILE A 54 -0.92 1.80 13.99
N THR A 55 -0.60 1.58 15.27
CA THR A 55 0.12 2.55 16.10
C THR A 55 1.50 2.00 16.44
N LYS A 56 2.55 2.77 16.15
CA LYS A 56 3.93 2.42 16.47
C LYS A 56 4.66 3.61 17.09
N LYS A 57 5.67 3.34 17.90
CA LYS A 57 6.58 4.36 18.41
C LYS A 57 7.56 4.79 17.32
N ASN A 58 7.68 6.09 17.09
CA ASN A 58 8.67 6.66 16.18
C ASN A 58 10.07 6.70 16.84
N ARG A 59 11.08 7.21 16.13
CA ARG A 59 12.47 7.30 16.63
C ARG A 59 12.65 8.18 17.88
N TYR A 60 11.66 9.02 18.20
CA TYR A 60 11.66 9.92 19.36
C TYR A 60 10.82 9.38 20.53
N GLY A 61 10.17 8.23 20.38
CA GLY A 61 9.31 7.63 21.40
C GLY A 61 7.86 8.12 21.38
N ASP A 62 7.45 8.91 20.38
CA ASP A 62 6.07 9.33 20.23
C ASP A 62 5.23 8.24 19.56
N SER A 63 3.99 8.09 20.03
CA SER A 63 3.03 7.19 19.37
C SER A 63 2.56 7.83 18.06
N THR A 64 2.79 7.14 16.94
CA THR A 64 2.34 7.54 15.61
C THR A 64 1.39 6.50 15.06
N THR A 65 0.22 6.93 14.58
CA THR A 65 -0.76 6.05 13.95
C THR A 65 -0.78 6.27 12.44
N TYR A 66 -0.73 5.19 11.68
CA TYR A 66 -0.80 5.22 10.22
C TYR A 66 -1.59 4.03 9.69
N LYS A 67 -1.92 4.06 8.39
CA LYS A 67 -2.80 3.07 7.78
C LYS A 67 -2.00 1.89 7.23
N ARG A 68 -2.49 0.69 7.51
CA ARG A 68 -2.16 -0.55 6.79
C ARG A 68 -3.29 -0.86 5.82
N TYR A 69 -2.92 -1.18 4.59
CA TYR A 69 -3.85 -1.50 3.51
C TYR A 69 -3.72 -2.98 3.17
N SER A 70 -4.85 -3.67 3.09
CA SER A 70 -4.95 -5.04 2.57
C SER A 70 -6.06 -5.11 1.52
N LEU A 71 -5.92 -6.05 0.58
CA LEU A 71 -6.91 -6.25 -0.47
C LEU A 71 -8.14 -6.94 0.13
N GLU A 72 -9.33 -6.39 -0.12
CA GLU A 72 -10.60 -6.93 0.36
C GLU A 72 -11.42 -7.54 -0.77
N ILE A 73 -11.47 -6.87 -1.93
CA ILE A 73 -12.17 -7.34 -3.14
C ILE A 73 -11.27 -7.08 -4.35
N GLU A 74 -11.12 -8.09 -5.21
CA GLU A 74 -10.45 -7.95 -6.51
C GLU A 74 -11.36 -7.23 -7.52
N ALA A 75 -10.77 -6.48 -8.45
CA ALA A 75 -11.52 -5.92 -9.58
C ALA A 75 -12.02 -7.04 -10.51
N GLU A 76 -13.24 -6.88 -11.04
CA GLU A 76 -13.88 -7.78 -12.02
C GLU A 76 -13.28 -7.66 -13.43
#